data_AF-A0A350LLA2-F1
#
_entry.id   AF-A0A350LLA2-F1
#
_cell.length_a   1.000
_cell.length_b   1.000
_cell.length_c   1.000
_cell.angle_alpha   90.00
_cell.angle_beta   90.00
_cell.angle_gamma   90.00
#
_symmetry.space_group_name_H-M   'P 1'
#
loop_
_entity.id
_entity.type
_entity.pdbx_description
1 polymer ?
#
loop_
_entity_poly.entity_id
_entity_poly.type
_entity_poly.pdbx_seq_one_letter_code
_entity_poly.pdbx_strand_id
1 'polypeptide(L)' 'NIAKKHRRANPMTGQEGGIENKAMPIDQSKVMLFNPATGKGGRVGFKVVDGKKVRVFKSDDSVVGTKA' A
#
# COMPACT_ATOMS: atom_id res chain seq x y z
N ASN A 1 -5.41 2.54 -10.60
CA ASN A 1 -4.68 1.82 -11.67
C ASN A 1 -5.38 0.49 -11.94
N ILE A 2 -6.48 0.52 -12.70
CA ILE A 2 -7.31 -0.66 -12.99
C ILE A 2 -7.23 -0.90 -14.49
N ALA A 3 -6.80 -2.10 -14.88
CA ALA A 3 -6.78 -2.51 -16.27
C ALA A 3 -7.79 -3.65 -16.48
N LYS A 4 -8.41 -3.64 -17.66
CA LYS A 4 -9.28 -4.73 -18.11
C LYS A 4 -8.42 -5.86 -18.63
N LYS A 5 -8.50 -7.03 -18.01
CA LYS A 5 -7.83 -8.25 -18.46
C LYS A 5 -8.87 -9.19 -19.06
N HIS A 6 -8.71 -9.51 -20.34
CA HIS A 6 -9.48 -10.58 -20.97
C HIS A 6 -8.86 -11.91 -20.56
N ARG A 7 -9.65 -12.74 -19.88
CA ARG A 7 -9.21 -14.02 -19.36
C ARG A 7 -9.95 -15.15 -20.05
N ARG A 8 -9.20 -16.14 -20.57
CA ARG A 8 -9.76 -17.39 -21.07
C ARG A 8 -10.26 -18.25 -19.91
N ALA A 9 -11.42 -18.87 -20.09
CA ALA A 9 -11.99 -19.81 -19.12
C ALA A 9 -11.00 -20.97 -18.86
N ASN A 10 -10.90 -21.37 -17.60
CA ASN A 10 -10.10 -22.54 -17.21
C ASN A 10 -11.01 -23.57 -16.49
N PRO A 11 -11.40 -24.65 -17.18
CA PRO A 11 -12.27 -25.68 -16.63
C PRO A 11 -11.70 -26.37 -15.39
N MET A 12 -10.38 -26.54 -15.31
CA MET A 12 -9.73 -27.25 -14.19
C MET A 12 -9.78 -26.47 -12.87
N THR A 13 -9.86 -25.15 -12.94
CA THR A 13 -9.96 -24.27 -11.77
C THR A 13 -11.38 -23.74 -11.55
N GLY A 14 -12.36 -24.20 -12.35
CA GLY A 14 -13.74 -23.71 -12.31
C GLY A 14 -13.89 -22.21 -12.58
N GLN A 15 -12.88 -21.58 -13.19
CA GLN A 15 -12.88 -20.13 -13.37
C GLN A 15 -13.48 -19.79 -14.73
N GLU A 16 -14.63 -19.11 -14.68
CA GLU A 16 -15.31 -18.58 -15.85
C GLU A 16 -14.42 -17.60 -16.61
N GLY A 17 -14.51 -17.64 -17.94
CA GLY A 17 -13.84 -16.69 -18.80
C GLY A 17 -14.58 -15.36 -18.82
N GLY A 18 -13.88 -14.27 -19.15
CA GLY A 18 -14.51 -12.96 -19.22
C GLY A 18 -13.53 -11.81 -19.12
N ILE A 19 -14.08 -10.60 -18.97
CA ILE A 19 -13.31 -9.38 -18.74
C ILE A 19 -13.25 -9.14 -17.24
N GLU A 20 -12.05 -9.26 -16.67
CA GLU A 20 -11.79 -9.02 -15.25
C GLU A 20 -11.13 -7.65 -15.06
N ASN A 21 -11.56 -6.91 -14.05
CA ASN A 21 -10.88 -5.68 -13.63
C ASN A 21 -9.73 -6.05 -12.69
N LYS A 22 -8.50 -5.89 -13.15
CA LYS A 22 -7.29 -6.19 -12.37
C LYS A 22 -6.58 -4.92 -11.94
N ALA A 23 -6.28 -4.80 -10.65
CA ALA A 23 -5.40 -3.75 -10.15
C ALA A 23 -3.98 -3.98 -10.66
N MET A 24 -3.43 -2.98 -11.35
CA MET A 24 -2.07 -3.04 -11.87
C MET A 24 -1.09 -2.43 -10.87
N PRO A 25 0.16 -2.95 -10.81
CA PRO A 25 1.19 -2.41 -9.94
C PRO A 25 1.40 -0.90 -10.17
N ILE A 26 1.71 -0.19 -9.10
CA ILE A 26 2.14 1.20 -9.14
C ILE A 26 3.58 1.23 -8.62
N ASP A 27 4.42 2.04 -9.26
CA ASP A 27 5.81 2.20 -8.82
C ASP A 27 5.87 2.80 -7.40
N GLN A 28 6.79 2.29 -6.58
CA GLN A 28 6.91 2.67 -5.18
C GLN A 28 7.22 4.17 -4.98
N SER A 29 7.87 4.84 -5.93
CA SER A 29 8.16 6.27 -5.82
C SER A 29 6.92 7.16 -5.98
N LYS A 30 5.82 6.61 -6.54
CA LYS A 30 4.56 7.33 -6.79
C LYS A 30 3.59 7.27 -5.61
N VAL A 31 3.98 6.62 -4.51
CA VAL A 31 3.15 6.49 -3.30
C VAL A 31 3.89 7.00 -2.08
N MET A 32 3.15 7.58 -1.14
CA MET A 32 3.67 8.01 0.16
C MET A 32 2.77 7.48 1.27
N LEU A 33 3.34 7.37 2.48
CA LEU A 33 2.60 6.91 3.63
C LEU A 33 1.75 8.05 4.19
N PHE A 34 0.46 7.81 4.38
CA PHE A 34 -0.47 8.82 4.88
C PHE A 34 -0.25 9.04 6.39
N ASN A 35 -0.03 10.29 6.78
CA ASN A 35 0.03 10.68 8.18
C ASN A 35 -1.36 11.17 8.64
N PRO A 36 -2.04 10.46 9.56
CA PRO A 36 -3.36 10.86 10.05
C PRO A 36 -3.36 12.18 10.85
N ALA A 37 -2.24 12.58 11.45
CA ALA A 37 -2.15 13.83 12.21
C ALA A 37 -2.14 15.08 11.32
N THR A 38 -1.58 14.97 10.11
CA THR A 38 -1.45 16.11 9.18
C THR A 38 -2.35 16.01 7.95
N GLY A 39 -2.98 14.86 7.74
CA GLY A 39 -3.82 14.58 6.56
C GLY A 39 -3.05 14.54 5.24
N LYS A 40 -1.72 14.41 5.28
CA LYS A 40 -0.84 14.46 4.11
C LYS A 40 0.06 13.24 4.04
N GLY A 41 0.59 12.96 2.85
CA GLY A 41 1.65 11.96 2.65
C GLY A 41 2.97 12.45 3.27
N GLY A 42 3.59 11.63 4.12
CA GLY A 42 4.79 11.96 4.86
C GLY A 42 5.98 11.04 4.54
N ARG A 43 7.18 11.59 4.70
CA ARG A 43 8.43 10.81 4.68
C ARG A 43 8.62 10.11 6.01
N VAL A 44 9.16 8.89 5.97
CA VAL A 44 9.43 8.09 7.17
C VAL A 44 10.93 8.05 7.49
N GLY A 45 11.25 7.97 8.78
CA GLY A 45 12.55 7.65 9.32
C GLY A 45 12.48 6.42 10.23
N PHE A 46 13.60 6.05 10.82
CA PHE A 46 13.69 4.97 11.80
C PHE A 46 14.17 5.51 13.14
N LYS A 47 13.52 5.08 14.22
CA LYS A 47 13.96 5.32 15.59
C LYS A 47 14.01 3.99 16.33
N VAL A 48 14.90 3.87 17.31
CA VAL A 48 14.92 2.72 18.21
C VAL A 48 14.16 3.11 19.47
N VAL A 49 13.09 2.37 19.75
CA VAL A 49 12.29 2.51 20.98
C VAL A 49 12.23 1.11 21.60
N ASP A 50 12.63 1.01 22.87
CA ASP A 50 12.63 -0.25 23.63
C ASP A 50 13.34 -1.42 22.91
N GLY A 51 14.47 -1.12 22.27
CA GLY A 51 15.29 -2.09 21.53
C GLY A 51 14.72 -2.51 20.16
N LYS A 52 13.56 -1.99 19.74
CA LYS A 52 12.94 -2.29 18.44
C LYS A 52 13.03 -1.11 17.49
N LYS A 53 13.34 -1.39 16.21
CA LYS A 53 13.31 -0.37 15.15
C LYS A 53 11.86 -0.09 14.77
N VAL A 54 11.39 1.12 15.10
CA VAL A 54 10.08 1.62 14.71
C VAL A 54 10.21 2.65 13.60
N ARG A 55 9.26 2.66 12.67
CA ARG A 55 9.14 3.72 11.67
C ARG A 55 8.44 4.92 12.30
N VAL A 56 8.98 6.11 12.08
CA VAL A 56 8.41 7.39 12.56
C VAL A 56 8.25 8.34 11.39
N PHE A 57 7.21 9.17 11.40
CA PHE A 57 7.08 10.25 10.42
C PHE A 57 8.09 11.35 10.73
N LYS A 58 8.84 11.80 9.70
CA LYS A 58 9.85 12.85 9.88
C LYS A 58 9.26 14.24 10.18
N SER A 59 7.96 14.42 10.01
CA SER A 59 7.25 15.69 10.20
C SER A 59 6.98 16.03 11.67
N ASP A 60 6.65 15.01 12.45
CA ASP A 60 5.97 15.12 13.74
C ASP A 60 6.41 14.00 14.71
N ASP A 61 7.40 13.19 14.32
CA ASP A 61 7.96 12.05 15.07
C ASP A 61 6.93 11.02 15.55
N SER A 62 5.71 11.05 14.99
CA SER A 62 4.65 10.11 15.31
C SER A 62 4.96 8.71 14.77
N VAL A 63 4.62 7.68 15.54
CA VAL A 63 4.89 6.28 15.15
C VAL A 63 3.98 5.89 14.00
N VAL A 64 4.59 5.36 12.93
CA VAL A 64 3.88 4.89 11.75
C VAL A 64 3.03 3.67 12.09
N GLY A 65 1.73 3.74 11.81
CA GLY A 65 0.80 2.62 11.99
C GLY A 65 -0.01 2.66 13.28
N THR A 66 0.02 3.77 14.03
CA THR A 66 -1.07 4.07 14.96
C THR A 66 -2.37 4.16 14.15
N LYS A 67 -3.22 3.16 14.31
CA LYS A 67 -4.58 3.19 13.79
C LYS A 67 -5.30 4.36 14.48
N ALA A 68 -5.89 5.24 13.69
CA ALA A 68 -6.90 6.18 14.19
C ALA A 68 -8.13 5.39 14.68
#